data_AF-A0A8E7SBP8-F1
#
_entry.id   AF-A0A8E7SBP8-F1
#
_cell.length_a   1.000
_cell.length_b   1.000
_cell.length_c   1.000
_cell.angle_alpha   90.00
_cell.angle_beta   90.00
_cell.angle_gamma   90.00
#
_symmetry.space_group_name_H-M   'P 1'
#
loop_
_entity.id
_entity.type
_entity.pdbx_description
1 polymer ?
#
loop_
_entity_poly.entity_id
_entity_poly.type
_entity_poly.pdbx_seq_one_letter_code
_entity_poly.pdbx_strand_id
1 'polypeptide(L)'
;MTAQVKSFSNGFCENDDIFGRKKLHDIIMRVATNAPDQSLVLALDDKWGNGKTSFVRMMESEINKKHSDKFEVIYFDAFKSDYQSDPFVALTSNIYSLVNKEEGKLKTLGEKLLKAGKKLGASFFLNGTKFAISTFSGGLLSGTILEKASDTISDSISSPVEAYIEEKIKTSESESATIEQFGNLLTEISKESGKKIFFIIDELDRARPDFSLDLLEKIKHIFSVEGVIFLLVVNREQFEKSIECRYGKINSRLYLNKFVHYWFTLPKRNHLSEDCLNRFNHSTIKQYLITIDSGNNLLVKNGPLLNTLSYLLEVNGCSLREAERCYSVFTVIENTNKINNIGNDIFKVAMGLVAFLKVHNPQVLSDIIFRKYGVDEIYLKLSISKSHMRVIPELPLLNHLLQYHFTTDEQLKNPDTKKLYENIESFFGVRVPLLENMCETVEGFEISY
;
A
#
# COMPACT_ATOMS: atom_id res chain seq x y z
N MET A 1 4.51 18.64 2.89
CA MET A 1 3.77 18.77 1.61
C MET A 1 3.46 17.37 1.13
N THR A 2 2.19 16.96 1.01
CA THR A 2 1.85 15.75 0.25
C THR A 2 1.87 16.12 -1.22
N ALA A 3 2.58 15.36 -2.06
CA ALA A 3 2.58 15.56 -3.51
C ALA A 3 1.15 15.76 -4.04
N GLN A 4 0.97 16.66 -5.03
CA GLN A 4 -0.33 16.85 -5.68
C GLN A 4 -0.88 15.48 -6.11
N VAL A 5 -2.14 15.21 -5.76
CA VAL A 5 -2.84 13.99 -6.18
C VAL A 5 -2.99 14.05 -7.70
N LYS A 6 -2.07 13.42 -8.42
CA LYS A 6 -2.16 13.28 -9.88
C LYS A 6 -3.46 12.54 -10.23
N SER A 7 -4.21 13.08 -11.19
CA SER A 7 -5.45 12.46 -11.67
C SER A 7 -5.20 11.21 -12.52
N PHE A 8 -3.97 11.04 -13.05
CA PHE A 8 -3.58 9.95 -13.97
C PHE A 8 -4.52 9.81 -15.18
N SER A 9 -5.19 10.90 -15.57
CA SER A 9 -6.19 10.92 -16.65
C SER A 9 -5.63 10.52 -18.02
N ASN A 10 -4.29 10.48 -18.14
CA ASN A 10 -3.60 10.08 -19.35
C ASN A 10 -3.21 8.62 -19.46
N GLY A 11 -3.61 7.79 -18.48
CA GLY A 11 -3.26 6.38 -18.48
C GLY A 11 -1.75 6.18 -18.27
N PHE A 12 -1.15 5.22 -18.96
CA PHE A 12 0.28 4.91 -18.82
C PHE A 12 1.15 5.76 -19.78
N CYS A 13 1.11 7.10 -19.64
CA CYS A 13 1.99 8.00 -20.39
C CYS A 13 3.39 8.06 -19.75
N GLU A 14 4.42 8.48 -20.49
CA GLU A 14 5.81 8.48 -20.01
C GLU A 14 6.01 9.29 -18.72
N ASN A 15 5.28 10.40 -18.55
CA ASN A 15 5.39 11.27 -17.37
C ASN A 15 4.75 10.69 -16.10
N ASP A 16 3.84 9.72 -16.25
CA ASP A 16 3.11 9.11 -15.14
C ASP A 16 3.58 7.66 -14.88
N ASP A 17 3.84 6.89 -15.94
CA ASP A 17 4.39 5.53 -15.88
C ASP A 17 5.92 5.51 -15.76
N ILE A 18 6.44 6.23 -14.77
CA ILE A 18 7.89 6.37 -14.51
C ILE A 18 8.61 5.05 -14.23
N PHE A 19 7.87 3.95 -14.03
CA PHE A 19 8.39 2.61 -13.76
C PHE A 19 8.16 1.62 -14.91
N GLY A 20 7.49 2.01 -16.01
CA GLY A 20 7.18 1.11 -17.12
C GLY A 20 6.22 -0.02 -16.76
N ARG A 21 5.26 0.22 -15.86
CA ARG A 21 4.24 -0.71 -15.37
C ARG A 21 3.12 -0.97 -16.38
N LYS A 22 3.06 -0.27 -17.52
CA LYS A 22 2.11 -0.60 -18.60
C LYS A 22 2.15 -2.07 -19.00
N LYS A 23 3.34 -2.70 -18.97
CA LYS A 23 3.49 -4.14 -19.25
C LYS A 23 2.65 -5.02 -18.32
N LEU A 24 2.56 -4.66 -17.03
CA LEU A 24 1.71 -5.37 -16.07
C LEU A 24 0.23 -5.17 -16.39
N HIS A 25 -0.17 -3.93 -16.74
CA HIS A 25 -1.53 -3.66 -17.19
C HIS A 25 -1.90 -4.52 -18.42
N ASP A 26 -1.03 -4.57 -19.43
CA ASP A 26 -1.26 -5.36 -20.64
C ASP A 26 -1.41 -6.86 -20.32
N ILE A 27 -0.67 -7.38 -19.33
CA ILE A 27 -0.83 -8.76 -18.83
C ILE A 27 -2.21 -8.96 -18.19
N ILE A 28 -2.60 -8.06 -17.28
CA ILE A 28 -3.90 -8.13 -16.60
C ILE A 28 -5.05 -8.08 -17.62
N MET A 29 -4.96 -7.20 -18.62
CA MET A 29 -5.98 -7.09 -19.67
C MET A 29 -6.04 -8.33 -20.58
N ARG A 30 -4.89 -8.96 -20.86
CA ARG A 30 -4.88 -10.25 -21.58
C ARG A 30 -5.60 -11.33 -20.80
N VAL A 31 -5.42 -11.41 -19.48
CA VAL A 31 -6.15 -12.36 -18.62
C VAL A 31 -7.65 -12.02 -18.62
N ALA A 32 -8.01 -10.76 -18.38
CA ALA A 32 -9.40 -10.30 -18.36
C ALA A 32 -10.16 -10.55 -19.67
N THR A 33 -9.44 -10.51 -20.79
CA THR A 33 -10.03 -10.71 -22.13
C THR A 33 -10.14 -12.19 -22.50
N ASN A 34 -9.09 -12.99 -22.22
CA ASN A 34 -8.91 -14.31 -22.82
C ASN A 34 -9.09 -15.49 -21.87
N ALA A 35 -9.25 -15.28 -20.55
CA ALA A 35 -9.41 -16.42 -19.65
C ALA A 35 -10.68 -17.23 -20.01
N PRO A 36 -10.64 -18.56 -19.86
CA PRO A 36 -11.79 -19.42 -20.15
C PRO A 36 -12.93 -19.22 -19.15
N ASP A 37 -12.62 -18.72 -17.95
CA ASP A 37 -13.59 -18.47 -16.90
C ASP A 37 -14.55 -17.33 -17.32
N GLN A 38 -15.85 -17.59 -17.19
CA GLN A 38 -16.91 -16.62 -17.51
C GLN A 38 -16.93 -15.42 -16.56
N SER A 39 -16.24 -15.54 -15.42
CA SER A 39 -16.10 -14.54 -14.36
C SER A 39 -14.69 -14.63 -13.78
N LEU A 40 -14.09 -13.50 -13.43
CA LEU A 40 -12.70 -13.45 -12.98
C LEU A 40 -12.54 -12.56 -11.76
N VAL A 41 -11.76 -13.04 -10.79
CA VAL A 41 -11.32 -12.26 -9.63
C VAL A 41 -9.80 -12.26 -9.63
N LEU A 42 -9.24 -11.09 -9.93
CA LEU A 42 -7.83 -10.80 -9.94
C LEU A 42 -7.49 -10.03 -8.66
N ALA A 43 -6.24 -10.11 -8.21
CA ALA A 43 -5.75 -9.29 -7.10
C ALA A 43 -4.42 -8.63 -7.45
N LEU A 44 -4.26 -7.38 -7.02
CA LEU A 44 -2.99 -6.66 -7.03
C LEU A 44 -2.49 -6.53 -5.58
N ASP A 45 -1.47 -7.32 -5.24
CA ASP A 45 -0.85 -7.37 -3.93
C ASP A 45 0.48 -6.60 -3.90
N ASP A 46 0.58 -5.64 -2.99
CA ASP A 46 1.83 -4.98 -2.63
C ASP A 46 1.71 -4.28 -1.27
N LYS A 47 2.85 -3.97 -0.62
CA LYS A 47 2.90 -3.17 0.61
C LYS A 47 2.31 -1.77 0.41
N TRP A 48 1.97 -1.13 1.53
CA TRP A 48 1.56 0.27 1.54
C TRP A 48 2.65 1.19 1.00
N GLY A 49 2.24 2.25 0.30
CA GLY A 49 3.17 3.25 -0.21
C GLY A 49 3.95 2.86 -1.46
N ASN A 50 3.61 1.76 -2.16
CA ASN A 50 4.32 1.33 -3.39
C ASN A 50 3.66 1.75 -4.72
N GLY A 51 2.62 2.56 -4.65
CA GLY A 51 1.94 3.13 -5.82
C GLY A 51 0.87 2.23 -6.44
N LYS A 52 0.20 1.38 -5.65
CA LYS A 52 -0.96 0.56 -6.10
C LYS A 52 -2.08 1.44 -6.67
N THR A 53 -2.54 2.41 -5.90
CA THR A 53 -3.57 3.38 -6.31
C THR A 53 -3.16 4.13 -7.59
N SER A 54 -1.92 4.60 -7.70
CA SER A 54 -1.42 5.24 -8.92
C SER A 54 -1.50 4.29 -10.13
N PHE A 55 -1.10 3.03 -9.96
CA PHE A 55 -1.20 2.03 -11.01
C PHE A 55 -2.65 1.78 -11.45
N VAL A 56 -3.57 1.58 -10.51
CA VAL A 56 -4.97 1.28 -10.87
C VAL A 56 -5.73 2.50 -11.42
N ARG A 57 -5.34 3.72 -11.06
CA ARG A 57 -5.85 4.96 -11.69
C ARG A 57 -5.35 5.14 -13.12
N MET A 58 -4.07 4.85 -13.38
CA MET A 58 -3.55 4.78 -14.75
C MET A 58 -4.26 3.67 -15.55
N MET A 59 -4.47 2.49 -14.96
CA MET A 59 -5.21 1.40 -15.58
C MET A 59 -6.65 1.77 -15.91
N GLU A 60 -7.40 2.35 -14.98
CA GLU A 60 -8.76 2.85 -15.20
C GLU A 60 -8.80 3.79 -16.42
N SER A 61 -7.90 4.77 -16.45
CA SER A 61 -7.81 5.72 -17.56
C SER A 61 -7.40 5.06 -18.89
N GLU A 62 -6.48 4.09 -18.87
CA GLU A 62 -6.03 3.37 -20.07
C GLU A 62 -7.15 2.48 -20.64
N ILE A 63 -7.90 1.77 -19.79
CA ILE A 63 -9.05 0.95 -20.20
C ILE A 63 -10.12 1.84 -20.83
N ASN A 64 -10.48 2.95 -20.17
CA ASN A 64 -11.49 3.88 -20.69
C ASN A 64 -11.10 4.49 -22.05
N LYS A 65 -9.79 4.64 -22.32
CA LYS A 65 -9.28 5.17 -23.59
C LYS A 65 -9.18 4.12 -24.70
N LYS A 66 -8.74 2.90 -24.38
CA LYS A 66 -8.33 1.91 -25.39
C LYS A 66 -9.23 0.68 -25.48
N HIS A 67 -10.08 0.48 -24.49
CA HIS A 67 -10.89 -0.72 -24.33
C HIS A 67 -12.32 -0.41 -23.86
N SER A 68 -12.80 0.82 -24.03
CA SER A 68 -14.16 1.25 -23.65
C SER A 68 -15.26 0.63 -24.52
N ASP A 69 -14.89 0.01 -25.64
CA ASP A 69 -15.74 -0.85 -26.47
C ASP A 69 -15.96 -2.24 -25.86
N LYS A 70 -15.07 -2.68 -24.94
CA LYS A 70 -15.11 -4.02 -24.34
C LYS A 70 -15.38 -4.03 -22.84
N PHE A 71 -15.01 -2.96 -22.14
CA PHE A 71 -15.10 -2.89 -20.70
C PHE A 71 -15.77 -1.61 -20.23
N GLU A 72 -16.57 -1.74 -19.18
CA GLU A 72 -17.10 -0.64 -18.39
C GLU A 72 -16.44 -0.71 -17.01
N VAL A 73 -15.60 0.28 -16.67
CA VAL A 73 -14.78 0.25 -15.45
C VAL A 73 -15.51 0.91 -14.29
N ILE A 74 -15.57 0.22 -13.15
CA ILE A 74 -16.08 0.75 -11.89
C ILE A 74 -14.96 0.79 -10.87
N TYR A 75 -14.48 2.00 -10.56
CA TYR A 75 -13.54 2.20 -9.47
C TYR A 75 -14.27 2.42 -8.15
N PHE A 76 -13.95 1.62 -7.14
CA PHE A 76 -14.47 1.74 -5.79
C PHE A 76 -13.33 1.86 -4.78
N ASP A 77 -13.29 2.99 -4.08
CA ASP A 77 -12.34 3.23 -2.98
C ASP A 77 -13.01 2.77 -1.67
N ALA A 78 -12.60 1.60 -1.16
CA ALA A 78 -13.18 1.04 0.06
C ALA A 78 -12.88 1.92 1.27
N PHE A 79 -11.66 2.46 1.39
CA PHE A 79 -11.28 3.34 2.50
C PHE A 79 -12.08 4.63 2.49
N LYS A 80 -12.23 5.30 1.33
CA LYS A 80 -13.06 6.53 1.28
C LYS A 80 -14.55 6.28 1.52
N SER A 81 -15.02 5.05 1.34
CA SER A 81 -16.44 4.71 1.47
C SER A 81 -16.76 4.08 2.83
N ASP A 82 -15.78 3.87 3.70
CA ASP A 82 -15.95 3.14 4.97
C ASP A 82 -16.75 3.91 6.04
N TYR A 83 -17.04 5.20 5.80
CA TYR A 83 -18.01 5.98 6.57
C TYR A 83 -19.46 5.55 6.33
N GLN A 84 -19.73 4.89 5.19
CA GLN A 84 -21.06 4.38 4.89
C GLN A 84 -21.34 3.13 5.71
N SER A 85 -22.59 2.98 6.15
CA SER A 85 -23.00 1.84 6.95
C SER A 85 -23.08 0.53 6.16
N ASP A 86 -23.30 0.59 4.84
CA ASP A 86 -23.36 -0.59 4.00
C ASP A 86 -22.50 -0.48 2.72
N PRO A 87 -21.39 -1.24 2.61
CA PRO A 87 -20.54 -1.25 1.42
C PRO A 87 -21.27 -1.67 0.14
N PHE A 88 -22.31 -2.51 0.23
CA PHE A 88 -22.99 -3.03 -0.95
C PHE A 88 -23.88 -1.98 -1.64
N VAL A 89 -24.51 -1.10 -0.85
CA VAL A 89 -25.24 0.07 -1.38
C VAL A 89 -24.28 1.03 -2.10
N ALA A 90 -23.10 1.27 -1.51
CA ALA A 90 -22.06 2.10 -2.09
C ALA A 90 -21.64 1.59 -3.49
N LEU A 91 -21.39 0.28 -3.59
CA LEU A 91 -21.05 -0.39 -4.84
C LEU A 91 -22.20 -0.32 -5.86
N THR A 92 -23.42 -0.63 -5.42
CA THR A 92 -24.64 -0.57 -6.26
C THR A 92 -24.83 0.81 -6.86
N SER A 93 -24.64 1.87 -6.06
CA SER A 93 -24.79 3.26 -6.52
C SER A 93 -23.80 3.59 -7.63
N ASN A 94 -22.56 3.10 -7.55
CA ASN A 94 -21.56 3.31 -8.61
C ASN A 94 -21.99 2.62 -9.91
N ILE A 95 -22.45 1.38 -9.85
CA ILE A 95 -22.96 0.64 -11.03
C ILE A 95 -24.14 1.40 -11.65
N TYR A 96 -25.11 1.80 -10.83
CA TYR A 96 -26.28 2.55 -11.30
C TYR A 96 -25.89 3.87 -11.99
N SER A 97 -24.90 4.59 -11.46
CA SER A 97 -24.47 5.88 -12.01
C SER A 97 -23.86 5.78 -13.42
N LEU A 98 -23.31 4.62 -13.79
CA LEU A 98 -22.81 4.36 -15.13
C LEU A 98 -23.96 4.04 -16.08
N VAL A 99 -24.85 3.15 -15.67
CA VAL A 99 -25.95 2.65 -16.52
C VAL A 99 -27.07 3.69 -16.71
N ASN A 100 -27.31 4.56 -15.72
CA ASN A 100 -28.40 5.55 -15.79
C ASN A 100 -28.12 6.72 -16.74
N LYS A 101 -26.89 6.83 -17.27
CA LYS A 101 -26.55 7.79 -18.33
C LYS A 101 -27.00 7.33 -19.71
N GLU A 102 -27.29 6.04 -19.86
CA GLU A 102 -27.77 5.43 -21.09
C GLU A 102 -29.29 5.60 -21.24
N GLU A 103 -29.79 5.43 -22.47
CA GLU A 103 -31.23 5.44 -22.76
C GLU A 103 -31.78 4.02 -23.02
N GLY A 104 -33.10 3.90 -23.09
CA GLY A 104 -33.76 2.64 -23.46
C GLY A 104 -33.60 1.51 -22.44
N LYS A 105 -33.30 0.30 -22.93
CA LYS A 105 -33.29 -0.93 -22.14
C LYS A 105 -32.25 -0.92 -21.03
N LEU A 106 -31.07 -0.34 -21.28
CA LEU A 106 -30.01 -0.20 -20.27
C LEU A 106 -30.49 0.60 -19.06
N LYS A 107 -31.14 1.76 -19.28
CA LYS A 107 -31.72 2.55 -18.19
C LYS A 107 -32.70 1.74 -17.34
N THR A 108 -33.58 0.98 -18.00
CA THR A 108 -34.56 0.12 -17.30
C THR A 108 -33.87 -0.98 -16.48
N LEU A 109 -32.80 -1.58 -17.01
CA LEU A 109 -31.99 -2.55 -16.27
C LEU A 109 -31.30 -1.91 -15.07
N GLY A 110 -30.76 -0.69 -15.23
CA GLY A 110 -30.17 0.08 -14.15
C GLY A 110 -31.17 0.38 -13.02
N GLU A 111 -32.40 0.77 -13.34
CA GLU A 111 -33.46 1.00 -12.35
C GLU A 111 -33.84 -0.29 -11.60
N LYS A 112 -33.91 -1.44 -12.30
CA LYS A 112 -34.13 -2.75 -11.67
C LYS A 112 -32.97 -3.13 -10.75
N LEU A 113 -31.73 -2.91 -11.19
CA LEU A 113 -30.53 -3.16 -10.40
C LEU A 113 -30.52 -2.33 -9.12
N LEU A 114 -30.87 -1.04 -9.20
CA LEU A 114 -30.98 -0.16 -8.04
C LEU A 114 -32.03 -0.66 -7.04
N LYS A 115 -33.19 -1.13 -7.52
CA LYS A 115 -34.23 -1.72 -6.66
C LYS A 115 -33.74 -2.99 -5.97
N ALA A 116 -33.08 -3.90 -6.71
CA ALA A 116 -32.51 -5.12 -6.14
C ALA A 116 -31.41 -4.82 -5.13
N GLY A 117 -30.48 -3.91 -5.44
CA GLY A 117 -29.39 -3.55 -4.55
C GLY A 117 -29.86 -2.80 -3.29
N LYS A 118 -30.92 -1.98 -3.36
CA LYS A 118 -31.57 -1.40 -2.16
C LYS A 118 -32.15 -2.48 -1.24
N LYS A 119 -32.80 -3.51 -1.80
CA LYS A 119 -33.33 -4.64 -1.02
C LYS A 119 -32.20 -5.42 -0.34
N LEU A 120 -31.15 -5.75 -1.09
CA LEU A 120 -29.97 -6.43 -0.55
C LEU A 120 -29.30 -5.62 0.54
N GLY A 121 -29.11 -4.32 0.31
CA GLY A 121 -28.46 -3.47 1.29
C GLY A 121 -29.24 -3.34 2.59
N ALA A 122 -30.58 -3.26 2.52
CA ALA A 122 -31.43 -3.28 3.70
C ALA A 122 -31.30 -4.59 4.50
N SER A 123 -31.32 -5.74 3.83
CA SER A 123 -31.18 -7.05 4.50
C SER A 123 -29.78 -7.23 5.11
N PHE A 124 -28.73 -6.88 4.36
CA PHE A 124 -27.35 -6.93 4.83
C PHE A 124 -27.07 -5.98 6.00
N PHE A 125 -27.71 -4.81 6.03
CA PHE A 125 -27.62 -3.88 7.16
C PHE A 125 -28.29 -4.45 8.43
N LEU A 126 -29.47 -5.05 8.30
CA LEU A 126 -30.18 -5.65 9.45
C LEU A 126 -29.39 -6.83 10.06
N ASN A 127 -28.68 -7.60 9.24
CA ASN A 127 -27.91 -8.75 9.70
C ASN A 127 -26.47 -8.42 10.15
N GLY A 128 -25.88 -7.32 9.67
CA GLY A 128 -24.50 -6.91 9.94
C GLY A 128 -24.24 -6.16 11.25
N THR A 129 -25.29 -5.64 11.91
CA THR A 129 -25.17 -4.82 13.14
C THR A 129 -24.69 -5.54 14.41
N LYS A 130 -24.31 -6.83 14.33
CA LYS A 130 -23.97 -7.65 15.50
C LYS A 130 -22.49 -7.61 15.93
N PHE A 131 -21.62 -6.84 15.29
CA PHE A 131 -20.20 -6.81 15.66
C PHE A 131 -19.86 -5.67 16.64
N ALA A 132 -20.17 -5.89 17.92
CA ALA A 132 -19.56 -5.13 19.02
C ALA A 132 -18.13 -5.67 19.24
N ILE A 133 -17.12 -4.92 18.78
CA ILE A 133 -15.71 -5.21 19.04
C ILE A 133 -15.47 -5.08 20.55
N SER A 134 -15.52 -6.19 21.28
CA SER A 134 -15.23 -6.25 22.73
C SER A 134 -13.77 -6.56 23.04
N THR A 135 -12.88 -6.57 22.05
CA THR A 135 -11.52 -7.08 22.24
C THR A 135 -10.48 -6.16 21.61
N PHE A 136 -10.36 -4.91 22.04
CA PHE A 136 -9.09 -4.17 21.96
C PHE A 136 -9.02 -2.98 22.94
N SER A 137 -9.30 -3.26 24.22
CA SER A 137 -8.68 -2.58 25.37
C SER A 137 -9.01 -3.40 26.62
N GLY A 138 -8.04 -3.55 27.52
CA GLY A 138 -8.11 -4.50 28.63
C GLY A 138 -9.36 -4.35 29.50
N GLY A 139 -10.06 -5.47 29.70
CA GLY A 139 -10.93 -5.77 30.85
C GLY A 139 -12.08 -4.80 31.15
N LEU A 140 -13.27 -5.06 30.59
CA LEU A 140 -14.51 -5.13 31.38
C LEU A 140 -15.61 -5.84 30.58
N LEU A 141 -15.94 -7.05 31.01
CA LEU A 141 -17.21 -7.69 30.70
C LEU A 141 -18.30 -6.86 31.37
N SER A 142 -19.18 -6.23 30.60
CA SER A 142 -20.48 -5.80 31.10
C SER A 142 -21.57 -6.31 30.17
N GLY A 143 -22.11 -7.46 30.56
CA GLY A 143 -23.30 -8.07 29.96
C GLY A 143 -24.49 -7.13 30.05
N THR A 144 -24.85 -6.53 28.92
CA THR A 144 -26.03 -5.65 28.82
C THR A 144 -26.82 -5.88 27.54
N ILE A 145 -26.60 -7.00 26.85
CA ILE A 145 -27.45 -7.42 25.71
C ILE A 145 -28.22 -8.72 26.01
N LEU A 146 -27.89 -9.47 27.08
CA LEU A 146 -28.58 -10.72 27.43
C LEU A 146 -29.50 -10.66 28.67
N GLU A 147 -29.49 -9.59 29.46
CA GLU A 147 -30.20 -9.52 30.76
C GLU A 147 -31.58 -8.85 30.72
N LYS A 148 -32.13 -8.52 29.54
CA LYS A 148 -33.53 -8.07 29.39
C LYS A 148 -34.46 -9.12 28.78
N ALA A 149 -34.10 -10.39 28.94
CA ALA A 149 -34.90 -11.53 28.48
C ALA A 149 -35.19 -12.56 29.59
N SER A 150 -34.97 -12.23 30.87
CA SER A 150 -35.10 -13.21 31.97
C SER A 150 -36.35 -13.06 32.85
N ASP A 151 -37.15 -12.00 32.72
CA ASP A 151 -38.30 -11.80 33.62
C ASP A 151 -39.66 -11.97 32.92
N THR A 152 -39.79 -12.95 32.02
CA THR A 152 -41.10 -13.52 31.65
C THR A 152 -40.93 -14.91 31.01
N ILE A 153 -40.60 -15.94 31.81
CA ILE A 153 -40.70 -17.34 31.36
C ILE A 153 -41.52 -18.13 32.39
N SER A 154 -42.84 -18.10 32.19
CA SER A 154 -43.64 -19.30 32.35
C SER A 154 -44.55 -19.39 31.12
N ASP A 155 -44.42 -20.51 30.41
CA ASP A 155 -45.26 -20.98 29.31
C ASP A 155 -45.05 -20.32 27.93
N SER A 156 -44.06 -20.84 27.18
CA SER A 156 -44.06 -21.08 25.70
C SER A 156 -42.65 -21.01 25.12
N ILE A 157 -41.90 -22.13 25.11
CA ILE A 157 -40.53 -22.18 24.57
C ILE A 157 -40.46 -22.64 23.09
N SER A 158 -41.55 -23.12 22.47
CA SER A 158 -41.50 -23.57 21.06
C SER A 158 -41.81 -22.49 20.01
N SER A 159 -42.67 -21.50 20.30
CA SER A 159 -43.14 -20.56 19.26
C SER A 159 -42.15 -19.47 18.81
N PRO A 160 -41.29 -18.86 19.67
CA PRO A 160 -40.43 -17.75 19.23
C PRO A 160 -39.20 -18.22 18.46
N VAL A 161 -38.69 -19.42 18.76
CA VAL A 161 -37.51 -20.00 18.12
C VAL A 161 -37.87 -20.57 16.74
N GLU A 162 -39.01 -21.25 16.62
CA GLU A 162 -39.53 -21.72 15.33
C GLU A 162 -39.90 -20.54 14.43
N ALA A 163 -40.55 -19.49 14.95
CA ALA A 163 -40.82 -18.27 14.20
C ALA A 163 -39.54 -17.54 13.78
N TYR A 164 -38.51 -17.47 14.64
CA TYR A 164 -37.21 -16.88 14.30
C TYR A 164 -36.45 -17.71 13.25
N ILE A 165 -36.50 -19.04 13.34
CA ILE A 165 -35.89 -19.94 12.36
C ILE A 165 -36.64 -19.86 11.04
N GLU A 166 -37.97 -19.85 11.05
CA GLU A 166 -38.81 -19.74 9.86
C GLU A 166 -38.70 -18.35 9.22
N GLU A 167 -38.62 -17.27 10.02
CA GLU A 167 -38.32 -15.91 9.57
C GLU A 167 -36.92 -15.85 8.97
N LYS A 168 -35.91 -16.45 9.61
CA LYS A 168 -34.53 -16.48 9.09
C LYS A 168 -34.39 -17.34 7.84
N ILE A 169 -35.13 -18.44 7.72
CA ILE A 169 -35.20 -19.28 6.51
C ILE A 169 -35.89 -18.53 5.37
N LYS A 170 -37.07 -17.94 5.60
CA LYS A 170 -37.79 -17.12 4.61
C LYS A 170 -36.98 -15.90 4.18
N THR A 171 -36.30 -15.25 5.13
CA THR A 171 -35.41 -14.11 4.86
C THR A 171 -34.19 -14.59 4.07
N SER A 172 -33.55 -15.71 4.42
CA SER A 172 -32.40 -16.28 3.71
C SER A 172 -32.73 -16.77 2.29
N GLU A 173 -33.92 -17.35 2.06
CA GLU A 173 -34.41 -17.71 0.73
C GLU A 173 -34.67 -16.45 -0.11
N SER A 174 -35.30 -15.43 0.47
CA SER A 174 -35.54 -14.15 -0.20
C SER A 174 -34.25 -13.39 -0.52
N GLU A 175 -33.24 -13.48 0.35
CA GLU A 175 -31.91 -12.90 0.17
C GLU A 175 -31.17 -13.60 -0.96
N SER A 176 -31.11 -14.93 -0.94
CA SER A 176 -30.46 -15.73 -1.97
C SER A 176 -31.07 -15.46 -3.35
N ALA A 177 -32.41 -15.41 -3.44
CA ALA A 177 -33.11 -15.07 -4.66
C ALA A 177 -32.83 -13.62 -5.13
N THR A 178 -32.70 -12.67 -4.19
CA THR A 178 -32.39 -11.28 -4.53
C THR A 178 -30.93 -11.13 -5.00
N ILE A 179 -29.99 -11.89 -4.42
CA ILE A 179 -28.59 -11.96 -4.86
C ILE A 179 -28.51 -12.52 -6.28
N GLU A 180 -29.21 -13.63 -6.55
CA GLU A 180 -29.29 -14.23 -7.88
C GLU A 180 -29.90 -13.26 -8.89
N GLN A 181 -30.99 -12.59 -8.53
CA GLN A 181 -31.59 -11.54 -9.35
C GLN A 181 -30.60 -10.42 -9.64
N PHE A 182 -29.83 -9.96 -8.66
CA PHE A 182 -28.83 -8.93 -8.83
C PHE A 182 -27.71 -9.37 -9.79
N GLY A 183 -27.21 -10.60 -9.64
CA GLY A 183 -26.23 -11.20 -10.56
C GLY A 183 -26.75 -11.28 -11.99
N ASN A 184 -27.98 -11.77 -12.18
CA ASN A 184 -28.62 -11.86 -13.49
C ASN A 184 -28.77 -10.48 -14.15
N LEU A 185 -29.13 -9.44 -13.38
CA LEU A 185 -29.20 -8.07 -13.88
C LEU A 185 -27.84 -7.54 -14.34
N LEU A 186 -26.75 -7.86 -13.64
CA LEU A 186 -25.39 -7.51 -14.08
C LEU A 186 -25.02 -8.21 -15.40
N THR A 187 -25.35 -9.49 -15.54
CA THR A 187 -25.14 -10.23 -16.80
C THR A 187 -25.98 -9.64 -17.93
N GLU A 188 -27.24 -9.28 -17.68
CA GLU A 188 -28.09 -8.61 -18.67
C GLU A 188 -27.53 -7.24 -19.08
N ILE A 189 -27.06 -6.43 -18.12
CA ILE A 189 -26.40 -5.15 -18.40
C ILE A 189 -25.15 -5.35 -19.26
N SER A 190 -24.34 -6.35 -18.93
CA SER A 190 -23.13 -6.68 -19.70
C SER A 190 -23.47 -7.10 -21.14
N LYS A 191 -24.48 -7.97 -21.32
CA LYS A 191 -24.91 -8.45 -22.64
C LYS A 191 -25.54 -7.33 -23.48
N GLU A 192 -26.38 -6.50 -22.87
CA GLU A 192 -27.05 -5.39 -23.56
C GLU A 192 -26.08 -4.29 -23.98
N SER A 193 -25.10 -3.97 -23.13
CA SER A 193 -24.06 -2.99 -23.45
C SER A 193 -22.99 -3.53 -24.42
N GLY A 194 -22.89 -4.86 -24.54
CA GLY A 194 -21.78 -5.51 -25.25
C GLY A 194 -20.44 -5.43 -24.52
N LYS A 195 -20.41 -4.94 -23.27
CA LYS A 195 -19.20 -4.70 -22.48
C LYS A 195 -19.18 -5.56 -21.22
N LYS A 196 -18.00 -6.06 -20.84
CA LYS A 196 -17.79 -6.65 -19.50
C LYS A 196 -17.70 -5.54 -18.44
N ILE A 197 -18.23 -5.78 -17.25
CA ILE A 197 -18.10 -4.86 -16.12
C ILE A 197 -16.79 -5.18 -15.38
N PHE A 198 -15.88 -4.22 -15.28
CA PHE A 198 -14.59 -4.38 -14.62
C PHE A 198 -14.56 -3.56 -13.32
N PHE A 199 -14.72 -4.24 -12.19
CA PHE A 199 -14.60 -3.64 -10.87
C PHE A 199 -13.15 -3.54 -10.42
N ILE A 200 -12.71 -2.35 -10.06
CA ILE A 200 -11.46 -2.10 -9.33
C ILE A 200 -11.86 -1.74 -7.89
N ILE A 201 -11.56 -2.62 -6.95
CA ILE A 201 -11.82 -2.40 -5.52
C ILE A 201 -10.49 -2.04 -4.86
N ASP A 202 -10.27 -0.75 -4.57
CA ASP A 202 -9.03 -0.23 -3.97
C ASP A 202 -9.14 0.00 -2.46
N GLU A 203 -7.99 -0.03 -1.79
CA GLU A 203 -7.82 0.25 -0.36
C GLU A 203 -8.65 -0.63 0.61
N LEU A 204 -8.99 -1.86 0.23
CA LEU A 204 -9.69 -2.83 1.11
C LEU A 204 -8.94 -3.07 2.43
N ASP A 205 -7.62 -3.12 2.39
CA ASP A 205 -6.76 -3.36 3.54
C ASP A 205 -6.55 -2.12 4.43
N ARG A 206 -7.10 -0.97 4.06
CA ARG A 206 -7.05 0.28 4.84
C ARG A 206 -8.39 0.70 5.43
N ALA A 207 -9.48 0.33 4.78
CA ALA A 207 -10.81 0.49 5.34
C ALA A 207 -10.93 -0.20 6.71
N ARG A 208 -11.87 0.27 7.53
CA ARG A 208 -12.16 -0.33 8.83
C ARG A 208 -12.33 -1.86 8.68
N PRO A 209 -11.69 -2.70 9.53
CA PRO A 209 -11.67 -4.14 9.33
C PRO A 209 -13.04 -4.80 9.18
N ASP A 210 -14.04 -4.34 9.93
CA ASP A 210 -15.44 -4.76 9.82
C ASP A 210 -16.01 -4.43 8.43
N PHE A 211 -15.86 -3.18 7.98
CA PHE A 211 -16.34 -2.74 6.66
C PHE A 211 -15.71 -3.54 5.52
N SER A 212 -14.39 -3.76 5.54
CA SER A 212 -13.69 -4.46 4.46
C SER A 212 -14.08 -5.93 4.36
N LEU A 213 -14.28 -6.59 5.50
CA LEU A 213 -14.70 -7.99 5.55
C LEU A 213 -16.17 -8.13 5.17
N ASP A 214 -17.03 -7.23 5.63
CA ASP A 214 -18.43 -7.18 5.21
C ASP A 214 -18.55 -6.92 3.71
N LEU A 215 -17.74 -6.00 3.17
CA LEU A 215 -17.66 -5.76 1.73
C LEU A 215 -17.27 -7.04 1.00
N LEU A 216 -16.19 -7.71 1.41
CA LEU A 216 -15.75 -8.98 0.82
C LEU A 216 -16.84 -10.06 0.90
N GLU A 217 -17.48 -10.20 2.06
CA GLU A 217 -18.56 -11.18 2.27
C GLU A 217 -19.76 -10.93 1.37
N LYS A 218 -20.07 -9.67 1.06
CA LYS A 218 -21.20 -9.29 0.21
C LYS A 218 -20.85 -9.44 -1.27
N ILE A 219 -19.68 -8.97 -1.70
CA ILE A 219 -19.27 -9.04 -3.11
C ILE A 219 -18.87 -10.45 -3.55
N LYS A 220 -18.54 -11.37 -2.64
CA LYS A 220 -18.20 -12.76 -3.02
C LYS A 220 -19.33 -13.44 -3.79
N HIS A 221 -20.57 -13.04 -3.53
CA HIS A 221 -21.75 -13.58 -4.19
C HIS A 221 -21.87 -13.15 -5.66
N ILE A 222 -21.17 -12.08 -6.06
CA ILE A 222 -21.16 -11.59 -7.45
C ILE A 222 -19.85 -11.91 -8.18
N PHE A 223 -18.90 -12.59 -7.54
CA PHE A 223 -17.63 -13.00 -8.16
C PHE A 223 -17.80 -14.03 -9.28
N SER A 224 -18.88 -14.82 -9.25
CA SER A 224 -19.17 -15.85 -10.25
C SER A 224 -20.09 -15.36 -11.39
N VAL A 225 -20.41 -14.07 -11.43
CA VAL A 225 -21.37 -13.52 -12.41
C VAL A 225 -20.73 -13.39 -13.78
N GLU A 226 -21.37 -13.96 -14.80
CA GLU A 226 -20.92 -13.87 -16.19
C GLU A 226 -20.85 -12.42 -16.66
N GLY A 227 -19.74 -12.06 -17.29
CA GLY A 227 -19.52 -10.70 -17.81
C GLY A 227 -18.99 -9.72 -16.76
N VAL A 228 -18.66 -10.20 -15.55
CA VAL A 228 -18.11 -9.39 -14.46
C VAL A 228 -16.68 -9.82 -14.14
N ILE A 229 -15.82 -8.83 -13.92
CA ILE A 229 -14.41 -9.01 -13.56
C ILE A 229 -14.11 -8.13 -12.33
N PHE A 230 -13.35 -8.66 -11.39
CA PHE A 230 -12.85 -7.95 -10.22
C PHE A 230 -11.33 -7.84 -10.25
N LEU A 231 -10.81 -6.69 -9.85
CA LEU A 231 -9.43 -6.47 -9.43
C LEU A 231 -9.43 -5.94 -8.00
N LEU A 232 -9.07 -6.80 -7.05
CA LEU A 232 -8.94 -6.46 -5.64
C LEU A 232 -7.54 -5.91 -5.38
N VAL A 233 -7.42 -4.66 -4.95
CA VAL A 233 -6.14 -4.02 -4.69
C VAL A 233 -5.90 -4.02 -3.18
N VAL A 234 -4.90 -4.78 -2.74
CA VAL A 234 -4.70 -5.07 -1.31
C VAL A 234 -3.22 -5.06 -0.93
N ASN A 235 -2.94 -4.93 0.36
CA ASN A 235 -1.77 -5.53 0.99
C ASN A 235 -2.23 -6.85 1.62
N ARG A 236 -1.88 -7.97 0.99
CA ARG A 236 -2.36 -9.29 1.38
C ARG A 236 -2.06 -9.61 2.85
N GLU A 237 -0.84 -9.36 3.30
CA GLU A 237 -0.41 -9.68 4.66
C GLU A 237 -1.26 -8.92 5.71
N GLN A 238 -1.57 -7.65 5.44
CA GLN A 238 -2.40 -6.85 6.35
C GLN A 238 -3.86 -7.29 6.31
N PHE A 239 -4.36 -7.64 5.12
CA PHE A 239 -5.73 -8.10 4.97
C PHE A 239 -5.95 -9.49 5.61
N GLU A 240 -4.96 -10.38 5.51
CA GLU A 240 -4.95 -11.68 6.18
C GLU A 240 -5.06 -11.53 7.70
N LYS A 241 -4.38 -10.55 8.31
CA LYS A 241 -4.51 -10.22 9.73
C LYS A 241 -5.93 -9.77 10.11
N SER A 242 -6.58 -8.97 9.27
CA SER A 242 -7.98 -8.58 9.47
C SER A 242 -8.92 -9.78 9.45
N ILE A 243 -8.71 -10.71 8.50
CA ILE A 243 -9.48 -11.97 8.39
C ILE A 243 -9.30 -12.83 9.64
N GLU A 244 -8.06 -12.98 10.12
CA GLU A 244 -7.75 -13.75 11.33
C GLU A 244 -8.38 -13.15 12.58
N CYS A 245 -8.47 -11.81 12.65
CA CYS A 245 -9.18 -11.13 13.74
C CYS A 245 -10.68 -11.50 13.76
N ARG A 246 -11.30 -11.65 12.58
CA ARG A 246 -12.75 -11.94 12.43
C ARG A 246 -13.11 -13.40 12.65
N TYR A 247 -12.34 -14.32 12.07
CA TYR A 247 -12.67 -15.75 12.05
C TYR A 247 -11.81 -16.58 13.02
N GLY A 248 -10.88 -15.95 13.73
CA GLY A 248 -9.89 -16.61 14.57
C GLY A 248 -8.71 -17.18 13.77
N LYS A 249 -8.02 -18.17 14.33
CA LYS A 249 -6.79 -18.77 13.76
C LYS A 249 -7.06 -19.68 12.55
N ILE A 250 -7.79 -19.17 11.55
CA ILE A 250 -7.97 -19.86 10.28
C ILE A 250 -6.77 -19.63 9.37
N ASN A 251 -6.64 -20.46 8.33
CA ASN A 251 -5.69 -20.18 7.25
C ASN A 251 -6.29 -19.11 6.33
N SER A 252 -6.08 -17.84 6.68
CA SER A 252 -6.52 -16.64 5.94
C SER A 252 -6.04 -16.63 4.49
N ARG A 253 -4.82 -17.12 4.25
CA ARG A 253 -4.24 -17.29 2.92
C ARG A 253 -5.07 -18.23 2.03
N LEU A 254 -5.43 -19.41 2.54
CA LEU A 254 -6.29 -20.37 1.83
C LEU A 254 -7.71 -19.87 1.69
N TYR A 255 -8.22 -19.12 2.66
CA TYR A 255 -9.53 -18.47 2.56
C TYR A 255 -9.59 -17.54 1.35
N LEU A 256 -8.59 -16.65 1.18
CA LEU A 256 -8.53 -15.74 0.02
C LEU A 256 -8.38 -16.47 -1.32
N ASN A 257 -7.65 -17.57 -1.36
CA ASN A 257 -7.49 -18.38 -2.57
C ASN A 257 -8.80 -19.04 -3.05
N LYS A 258 -9.85 -19.09 -2.21
CA LYS A 258 -11.19 -19.53 -2.66
C LYS A 258 -11.86 -18.54 -3.62
N PHE A 259 -11.44 -17.28 -3.56
CA PHE A 259 -12.05 -16.19 -4.33
C PHE A 259 -11.13 -15.69 -5.43
N VAL A 260 -9.83 -15.55 -5.15
CA VAL A 260 -8.87 -14.94 -6.08
C VAL A 260 -8.27 -15.99 -7.01
N HIS A 261 -8.45 -15.79 -8.30
CA HIS A 261 -7.93 -16.67 -9.35
C HIS A 261 -6.47 -16.36 -9.68
N TYR A 262 -6.11 -15.07 -9.77
CA TYR A 262 -4.76 -14.62 -10.12
C TYR A 262 -4.27 -13.52 -9.19
N TRP A 263 -3.03 -13.68 -8.71
CA TRP A 263 -2.32 -12.68 -7.91
C TRP A 263 -1.24 -12.00 -8.76
N PHE A 264 -1.28 -10.68 -8.79
CA PHE A 264 -0.28 -9.83 -9.42
C PHE A 264 0.42 -8.99 -8.37
N THR A 265 1.67 -8.61 -8.62
CA THR A 265 2.44 -7.68 -7.80
C THR A 265 3.06 -6.62 -8.70
N LEU A 266 3.22 -5.40 -8.19
CA LEU A 266 3.86 -4.35 -8.97
C LEU A 266 5.32 -4.73 -9.26
N PRO A 267 5.78 -4.65 -10.53
CA PRO A 267 7.17 -4.92 -10.85
C PRO A 267 8.06 -3.89 -10.17
N LYS A 268 9.17 -4.37 -9.61
CA LYS A 268 10.20 -3.57 -8.94
C LYS A 268 11.58 -4.01 -9.39
N ARG A 269 12.47 -3.04 -9.47
CA ARG A 269 13.92 -3.24 -9.63
C ARG A 269 14.60 -2.79 -8.35
N ASN A 270 15.64 -3.50 -7.95
CA ASN A 270 16.50 -3.12 -6.83
C ASN A 270 17.93 -2.86 -7.32
N HIS A 271 18.77 -2.24 -6.50
CA HIS A 271 20.18 -1.94 -6.81
C HIS A 271 21.00 -3.17 -7.20
N LEU A 272 20.56 -4.35 -6.76
CA LEU A 272 21.23 -5.63 -7.00
C LEU A 272 20.70 -6.33 -8.26
N SER A 273 19.71 -5.76 -8.94
CA SER A 273 19.21 -6.27 -10.22
C SER A 273 20.28 -6.09 -11.28
N GLU A 274 20.45 -7.07 -12.16
CA GLU A 274 21.53 -7.10 -13.15
C GLU A 274 21.55 -5.84 -14.04
N ASP A 275 20.38 -5.35 -14.46
CA ASP A 275 20.24 -4.14 -15.25
C ASP A 275 20.63 -2.87 -14.49
N CYS A 276 20.45 -2.85 -13.17
CA CYS A 276 20.85 -1.75 -12.29
C CYS A 276 22.36 -1.76 -12.03
N LEU A 277 22.95 -2.94 -11.76
CA LEU A 277 24.39 -3.11 -11.58
C LEU A 277 25.18 -2.72 -12.84
N ASN A 278 24.66 -3.09 -14.01
CA ASN A 278 25.23 -2.73 -15.31
C ASN A 278 24.91 -1.28 -15.73
N ARG A 279 24.23 -0.50 -14.88
CA ARG A 279 23.86 0.91 -15.10
C ARG A 279 22.95 1.15 -16.32
N PHE A 280 22.23 0.14 -16.79
CA PHE A 280 21.24 0.27 -17.85
C PHE A 280 19.94 0.90 -17.34
N ASN A 281 19.58 0.63 -16.09
CA ASN A 281 18.38 1.16 -15.45
C ASN A 281 18.67 1.68 -14.04
N HIS A 282 17.76 2.49 -13.54
CA HIS A 282 17.68 2.79 -12.11
C HIS A 282 16.75 1.78 -11.42
N SER A 283 17.06 1.50 -10.17
CA SER A 283 16.16 0.78 -9.27
C SER A 283 14.89 1.60 -9.03
N THR A 284 13.82 0.94 -8.56
CA THR A 284 12.51 1.60 -8.41
C THR A 284 12.55 2.74 -7.40
N ILE A 285 13.22 2.59 -6.26
CA ILE A 285 13.31 3.67 -5.26
C ILE A 285 14.18 4.81 -5.80
N LYS A 286 15.31 4.50 -6.43
CA LYS A 286 16.20 5.52 -7.03
C LYS A 286 15.49 6.33 -8.11
N GLN A 287 14.79 5.67 -9.03
CA GLN A 287 14.01 6.33 -10.07
C GLN A 287 12.94 7.25 -9.47
N TYR A 288 12.28 6.81 -8.40
CA TYR A 288 11.28 7.62 -7.71
C TYR A 288 11.89 8.87 -7.06
N LEU A 289 13.01 8.71 -6.35
CA LEU A 289 13.74 9.82 -5.72
C LEU A 289 14.23 10.84 -6.76
N ILE A 290 14.74 10.40 -7.91
CA ILE A 290 15.10 11.29 -9.04
C ILE A 290 13.88 12.05 -9.54
N THR A 291 12.73 11.37 -9.65
CA THR A 291 11.50 11.96 -10.17
C THR A 291 10.98 13.07 -9.24
N ILE A 292 10.93 12.83 -7.93
CA ILE A 292 10.45 13.82 -6.97
C ILE A 292 11.47 14.95 -6.73
N ASP A 293 12.75 14.71 -7.01
CA ASP A 293 13.79 15.75 -6.95
C ASP A 293 13.89 16.63 -8.20
N SER A 294 13.19 16.25 -9.27
CA SER A 294 13.20 16.99 -10.53
C SER A 294 12.77 18.44 -10.34
N GLY A 295 13.70 19.37 -10.59
CA GLY A 295 13.50 20.82 -10.43
C GLY A 295 13.96 21.39 -9.09
N ASN A 296 14.10 20.55 -8.05
CA ASN A 296 14.56 20.99 -6.73
C ASN A 296 16.07 20.82 -6.54
N ASN A 297 16.67 19.83 -7.21
CA ASN A 297 18.11 19.51 -7.16
C ASN A 297 18.65 19.37 -5.72
N LEU A 298 17.89 18.75 -4.81
CA LEU A 298 18.31 18.48 -3.44
C LEU A 298 19.20 17.24 -3.36
N LEU A 299 18.88 16.22 -4.16
CA LEU A 299 19.61 14.96 -4.22
C LEU A 299 20.66 15.01 -5.33
N VAL A 300 21.72 15.80 -5.11
CA VAL A 300 22.94 15.97 -5.93
C VAL A 300 23.05 14.97 -7.11
N LYS A 301 22.92 15.47 -8.35
CA LYS A 301 23.15 14.80 -9.66
C LYS A 301 23.55 13.31 -9.60
N ASN A 302 22.61 12.40 -9.30
CA ASN A 302 22.83 10.95 -9.30
C ASN A 302 24.12 10.51 -8.54
N GLY A 303 24.42 11.18 -7.42
CA GLY A 303 25.66 11.02 -6.67
C GLY A 303 25.56 10.12 -5.43
N PRO A 304 26.62 10.08 -4.60
CA PRO A 304 26.72 9.17 -3.46
C PRO A 304 25.60 9.30 -2.42
N LEU A 305 25.03 10.50 -2.23
CA LEU A 305 23.88 10.71 -1.34
C LEU A 305 22.68 9.89 -1.82
N LEU A 306 22.26 10.11 -3.07
CA LEU A 306 21.12 9.41 -3.66
C LEU A 306 21.35 7.89 -3.67
N ASN A 307 22.54 7.45 -4.05
CA ASN A 307 22.88 6.04 -4.14
C ASN A 307 22.86 5.37 -2.76
N THR A 308 23.45 6.01 -1.74
CA THR A 308 23.41 5.52 -0.36
C THR A 308 21.98 5.41 0.15
N LEU A 309 21.20 6.49 0.00
CA LEU A 309 19.82 6.53 0.49
C LEU A 309 18.93 5.47 -0.20
N SER A 310 18.97 5.42 -1.53
CA SER A 310 18.17 4.45 -2.30
C SER A 310 18.58 3.01 -2.02
N TYR A 311 19.88 2.73 -1.89
CA TYR A 311 20.36 1.41 -1.49
C TYR A 311 19.82 1.00 -0.11
N LEU A 312 19.98 1.85 0.91
CA LEU A 312 19.55 1.56 2.28
C LEU A 312 18.04 1.33 2.38
N LEU A 313 17.24 2.17 1.69
CA LEU A 313 15.80 1.99 1.61
C LEU A 313 15.41 0.64 0.98
N GLU A 314 16.12 0.22 -0.07
CA GLU A 314 15.80 -1.03 -0.78
C GLU A 314 16.16 -2.28 0.00
N VAL A 315 17.36 -2.35 0.58
CA VAL A 315 17.79 -3.54 1.34
C VAL A 315 17.01 -3.72 2.64
N ASN A 316 16.40 -2.65 3.17
CA ASN A 316 15.48 -2.69 4.31
C ASN A 316 14.01 -2.81 3.90
N GLY A 317 13.71 -2.98 2.61
CA GLY A 317 12.37 -3.26 2.11
C GLY A 317 11.36 -2.12 2.32
N CYS A 318 11.85 -0.88 2.35
CA CYS A 318 11.06 0.34 2.49
C CYS A 318 10.17 0.60 1.27
N SER A 319 9.11 1.36 1.51
CA SER A 319 8.15 1.82 0.50
C SER A 319 8.58 3.12 -0.20
N LEU A 320 7.94 3.44 -1.32
CA LEU A 320 8.15 4.74 -1.98
C LEU A 320 7.72 5.91 -1.07
N ARG A 321 6.71 5.70 -0.23
CA ARG A 321 6.29 6.69 0.78
C ARG A 321 7.38 6.94 1.83
N GLU A 322 8.09 5.92 2.28
CA GLU A 322 9.24 6.10 3.17
C GLU A 322 10.40 6.81 2.45
N ALA A 323 10.61 6.52 1.16
CA ALA A 323 11.58 7.25 0.34
C ALA A 323 11.23 8.75 0.24
N GLU A 324 9.96 9.08 0.00
CA GLU A 324 9.44 10.47 -0.01
C GLU A 324 9.65 11.16 1.35
N ARG A 325 9.45 10.45 2.47
CA ARG A 325 9.72 10.97 3.80
C ARG A 325 11.20 11.26 4.01
N CYS A 326 12.09 10.36 3.56
CA CYS A 326 13.54 10.59 3.62
C CYS A 326 13.95 11.77 2.74
N TYR A 327 13.36 11.91 1.55
CA TYR A 327 13.57 13.09 0.70
C TYR A 327 13.15 14.39 1.40
N SER A 328 12.00 14.37 2.08
CA SER A 328 11.47 15.53 2.80
C SER A 328 12.41 16.02 3.91
N VAL A 329 13.26 15.15 4.47
CA VAL A 329 14.30 15.54 5.44
C VAL A 329 15.21 16.63 4.86
N PHE A 330 15.55 16.56 3.57
CA PHE A 330 16.43 17.54 2.92
C PHE A 330 15.72 18.86 2.60
N THR A 331 14.39 18.86 2.46
CA THR A 331 13.62 20.08 2.19
C THR A 331 13.62 21.07 3.37
N VAL A 332 13.95 20.59 4.56
CA VAL A 332 14.03 21.40 5.80
C VAL A 332 15.37 22.12 5.94
N ILE A 333 16.38 21.76 5.14
CA ILE A 333 17.72 22.36 5.22
C ILE A 333 17.68 23.77 4.62
N GLU A 334 17.90 24.79 5.46
CA GLU A 334 17.76 26.23 5.11
C GLU A 334 18.55 26.67 3.86
N ASN A 335 19.67 26.02 3.59
CA ASN A 335 20.50 26.32 2.43
C ASN A 335 20.78 25.05 1.62
N THR A 336 19.79 24.64 0.83
CA THR A 336 19.85 23.49 -0.07
C THR A 336 21.00 23.57 -1.07
N ASN A 337 21.43 24.77 -1.46
CA ASN A 337 22.62 24.97 -2.30
C ASN A 337 23.93 24.53 -1.62
N LYS A 338 24.02 24.53 -0.28
CA LYS A 338 25.18 23.99 0.43
C LYS A 338 25.33 22.48 0.21
N ILE A 339 24.23 21.73 0.13
CA ILE A 339 24.25 20.27 -0.11
C ILE A 339 24.95 19.98 -1.44
N ASN A 340 24.63 20.76 -2.48
CA ASN A 340 25.23 20.65 -3.82
C ASN A 340 26.71 21.05 -3.88
N ASN A 341 27.17 21.91 -2.96
CA ASN A 341 28.55 22.38 -2.90
C ASN A 341 29.46 21.50 -2.02
N ILE A 342 28.92 20.50 -1.33
CA ILE A 342 29.73 19.52 -0.61
C ILE A 342 30.45 18.65 -1.64
N GLY A 343 31.75 18.90 -1.83
CA GLY A 343 32.59 18.11 -2.74
C GLY A 343 32.91 16.70 -2.19
N ASN A 344 32.87 16.53 -0.87
CA ASN A 344 33.31 15.30 -0.21
C ASN A 344 32.23 14.21 -0.23
N ASP A 345 32.52 13.08 -0.86
CA ASP A 345 31.58 11.97 -0.99
C ASP A 345 31.25 11.27 0.34
N ILE A 346 32.16 11.29 1.32
CA ILE A 346 31.90 10.74 2.66
C ILE A 346 30.79 11.54 3.35
N PHE A 347 30.79 12.86 3.17
CA PHE A 347 29.75 13.71 3.73
C PHE A 347 28.39 13.44 3.06
N LYS A 348 28.39 13.18 1.75
CA LYS A 348 27.18 12.80 1.01
C LYS A 348 26.61 11.45 1.46
N VAL A 349 27.48 10.48 1.68
CA VAL A 349 27.11 9.16 2.22
C VAL A 349 26.53 9.28 3.63
N ALA A 350 27.18 10.08 4.48
CA ALA A 350 26.70 10.35 5.83
C ALA A 350 25.31 11.01 5.83
N MET A 351 25.06 11.98 4.94
CA MET A 351 23.73 12.58 4.76
C MET A 351 22.68 11.54 4.35
N GLY A 352 23.02 10.65 3.41
CA GLY A 352 22.14 9.55 3.00
C GLY A 352 21.81 8.58 4.15
N LEU A 353 22.81 8.23 4.96
CA LEU A 353 22.65 7.38 6.14
C LEU A 353 21.74 8.03 7.20
N VAL A 354 22.03 9.29 7.57
CA VAL A 354 21.28 10.01 8.60
C VAL A 354 19.82 10.20 8.18
N ALA A 355 19.57 10.61 6.93
CA ALA A 355 18.21 10.77 6.42
C ALA A 355 17.42 9.47 6.42
N PHE A 356 18.05 8.35 6.01
CA PHE A 356 17.45 7.03 6.08
C PHE A 356 17.09 6.65 7.52
N LEU A 357 18.06 6.69 8.43
CA LEU A 357 17.87 6.25 9.81
C LEU A 357 16.88 7.14 10.57
N LYS A 358 16.85 8.45 10.32
CA LYS A 358 15.89 9.36 10.96
C LYS A 358 14.44 9.01 10.63
N VAL A 359 14.17 8.44 9.46
CA VAL A 359 12.81 8.04 9.06
C VAL A 359 12.53 6.59 9.39
N HIS A 360 13.48 5.70 9.07
CA HIS A 360 13.26 4.26 9.14
C HIS A 360 13.54 3.69 10.54
N ASN A 361 14.58 4.16 11.22
CA ASN A 361 14.97 3.63 12.53
C ASN A 361 15.76 4.65 13.39
N PRO A 362 15.06 5.61 14.04
CA PRO A 362 15.70 6.64 14.87
C PRO A 362 16.48 6.07 16.05
N GLN A 363 16.07 4.90 16.57
CA GLN A 363 16.78 4.24 17.66
C GLN A 363 18.17 3.79 17.22
N VAL A 364 18.30 3.22 16.01
CA VAL A 364 19.61 2.83 15.47
C VAL A 364 20.48 4.06 15.21
N LEU A 365 19.90 5.19 14.77
CA LEU A 365 20.65 6.45 14.66
C LEU A 365 21.23 6.88 16.01
N SER A 366 20.40 6.91 17.04
CA SER A 366 20.80 7.25 18.41
C SER A 366 21.89 6.30 18.91
N ASP A 367 21.72 4.99 18.71
CA ASP A 367 22.68 4.00 19.15
C ASP A 367 24.03 4.11 18.41
N ILE A 368 24.04 4.52 17.14
CA ILE A 368 25.27 4.83 16.39
C ILE A 368 25.94 6.08 16.97
N ILE A 369 25.21 7.17 17.17
CA ILE A 369 25.73 8.43 17.74
C ILE A 369 26.40 8.15 19.09
N PHE A 370 25.71 7.43 19.99
CA PHE A 370 26.22 7.07 21.31
C PHE A 370 27.15 5.85 21.33
N ARG A 371 27.55 5.35 20.15
CA ARG A 371 28.51 4.24 19.97
C ARG A 371 28.17 2.97 20.77
N LYS A 372 26.89 2.61 20.85
CA LYS A 372 26.43 1.46 21.64
C LYS A 372 26.69 0.10 20.99
N TYR A 373 27.01 0.06 19.69
CA TYR A 373 27.23 -1.16 18.92
C TYR A 373 28.55 -1.11 18.16
N GLY A 374 29.10 -2.28 17.84
CA GLY A 374 30.22 -2.39 16.91
C GLY A 374 29.79 -2.17 15.45
N VAL A 375 30.76 -1.92 14.56
CA VAL A 375 30.49 -1.69 13.11
C VAL A 375 29.82 -2.89 12.45
N ASP A 376 30.22 -4.13 12.78
CA ASP A 376 29.58 -5.34 12.24
C ASP A 376 28.11 -5.46 12.68
N GLU A 377 27.77 -5.08 13.92
CA GLU A 377 26.38 -5.08 14.42
C GLU A 377 25.53 -4.01 13.73
N ILE A 378 26.13 -2.85 13.42
CA ILE A 378 25.49 -1.79 12.65
C ILE A 378 25.15 -2.28 11.24
N TYR A 379 26.03 -3.03 10.58
CA TYR A 379 25.71 -3.62 9.27
C TYR A 379 24.54 -4.58 9.30
N LEU A 380 24.43 -5.40 10.34
CA LEU A 380 23.26 -6.26 10.52
C LEU A 380 21.99 -5.43 10.68
N LYS A 381 22.03 -4.36 11.48
CA LYS A 381 20.88 -3.44 11.68
C LYS A 381 20.51 -2.62 10.44
N LEU A 382 21.46 -2.38 9.54
CA LEU A 382 21.24 -1.69 8.26
C LEU A 382 20.91 -2.65 7.11
N SER A 383 20.83 -3.96 7.36
CA SER A 383 20.66 -5.00 6.34
C SER A 383 21.75 -5.01 5.25
N ILE A 384 22.98 -4.63 5.62
CA ILE A 384 24.13 -4.56 4.70
C ILE A 384 24.89 -5.88 4.72
N SER A 385 24.90 -6.58 3.58
CA SER A 385 25.72 -7.78 3.39
C SER A 385 27.15 -7.42 3.00
N LYS A 386 28.13 -8.18 3.51
CA LYS A 386 29.56 -8.08 3.09
C LYS A 386 29.75 -8.32 1.59
N SER A 387 28.87 -9.09 0.95
CA SER A 387 28.93 -9.30 -0.52
C SER A 387 28.61 -8.01 -1.29
N HIS A 388 27.78 -7.12 -0.74
CA HIS A 388 27.40 -5.87 -1.41
C HIS A 388 28.56 -4.87 -1.48
N MET A 389 29.51 -4.93 -0.54
CA MET A 389 30.69 -4.05 -0.47
C MET A 389 31.53 -4.05 -1.75
N ARG A 390 31.48 -5.15 -2.53
CA ARG A 390 32.24 -5.29 -3.78
C ARG A 390 31.54 -4.68 -5.00
N VAL A 391 30.23 -4.48 -4.92
CA VAL A 391 29.39 -4.09 -6.07
C VAL A 391 28.75 -2.72 -5.90
N ILE A 392 28.58 -2.24 -4.67
CA ILE A 392 28.03 -0.92 -4.36
C ILE A 392 29.17 0.03 -3.96
N PRO A 393 29.52 1.03 -4.81
CA PRO A 393 30.65 1.94 -4.57
C PRO A 393 30.56 2.77 -3.28
N GLU A 394 29.35 3.03 -2.81
CA GLU A 394 29.10 3.85 -1.61
C GLU A 394 29.37 3.10 -0.31
N LEU A 395 29.36 1.77 -0.32
CA LEU A 395 29.52 0.98 0.91
C LEU A 395 30.93 1.03 1.50
N PRO A 396 32.03 1.01 0.72
CA PRO A 396 33.35 1.32 1.25
C PRO A 396 33.45 2.70 1.91
N LEU A 397 32.79 3.72 1.35
CA LEU A 397 32.75 5.06 1.94
C LEU A 397 31.95 5.07 3.26
N LEU A 398 30.83 4.35 3.29
CA LEU A 398 30.02 4.17 4.50
C LEU A 398 30.79 3.41 5.58
N ASN A 399 31.56 2.38 5.20
CA ASN A 399 32.48 1.71 6.13
C ASN A 399 33.51 2.69 6.66
N HIS A 400 34.18 3.44 5.80
CA HIS A 400 35.20 4.42 6.21
C HIS A 400 34.65 5.44 7.20
N LEU A 401 33.44 5.97 6.93
CA LEU A 401 32.70 6.85 7.81
C LEU A 401 32.43 6.22 9.20
N LEU A 402 31.91 4.99 9.22
CA LEU A 402 31.59 4.31 10.47
C LEU A 402 32.87 3.98 11.25
N GLN A 403 33.90 3.45 10.61
CA GLN A 403 35.19 3.17 11.27
C GLN A 403 35.78 4.45 11.90
N TYR A 404 35.72 5.58 11.19
CA TYR A 404 36.13 6.87 11.74
C TYR A 404 35.31 7.25 12.99
N HIS A 405 33.98 7.14 12.92
CA HIS A 405 33.09 7.44 14.05
C HIS A 405 33.40 6.61 15.29
N PHE A 406 33.74 5.33 15.11
CA PHE A 406 34.05 4.41 16.21
C PHE A 406 35.51 4.47 16.69
N THR A 407 36.39 5.16 15.97
CA THR A 407 37.78 5.36 16.39
C THR A 407 37.82 6.28 17.61
N THR A 408 38.57 5.87 18.63
CA THR A 408 38.77 6.65 19.86
C THR A 408 39.72 7.82 19.62
N ASP A 409 39.60 8.87 20.44
CA ASP A 409 40.47 10.05 20.31
C ASP A 409 41.95 9.73 20.57
N GLU A 410 42.25 8.66 21.32
CA GLU A 410 43.61 8.16 21.51
C GLU A 410 44.14 7.50 20.24
N GLN A 411 43.34 6.67 19.57
CA GLN A 411 43.71 6.04 18.30
C GLN A 411 43.93 7.07 17.19
N LEU A 412 43.12 8.14 17.14
CA LEU A 412 43.29 9.24 16.18
C LEU A 412 44.63 9.99 16.32
N LYS A 413 45.30 9.92 17.47
CA LYS A 413 46.65 10.50 17.65
C LYS A 413 47.74 9.73 16.90
N ASN A 414 47.49 8.49 16.50
CA ASN A 414 48.44 7.70 15.72
C ASN A 414 48.59 8.30 14.30
N PRO A 415 49.82 8.56 13.81
CA PRO A 415 50.05 9.16 12.49
C PRO A 415 49.41 8.40 11.31
N ASP A 416 49.40 7.07 11.35
CA ASP A 416 48.83 6.24 10.30
C ASP A 416 47.30 6.33 10.28
N THR A 417 46.69 6.38 11.48
CA THR A 417 45.24 6.55 11.64
C THR A 417 44.80 7.96 11.22
N LYS A 418 45.60 8.98 11.58
CA LYS A 418 45.39 10.36 11.14
C LYS A 418 45.43 10.49 9.62
N LYS A 419 46.42 9.87 8.98
CA LYS A 419 46.53 9.83 7.52
C LYS A 419 45.36 9.09 6.87
N LEU A 420 44.90 7.99 7.48
CA LEU A 420 43.74 7.24 6.99
C LEU A 420 42.47 8.10 6.92
N TYR A 421 42.28 9.01 7.88
CA TYR A 421 41.08 9.85 8.01
C TYR A 421 41.28 11.32 7.63
N GLU A 422 42.36 11.65 6.90
CA GLU A 422 42.68 13.02 6.48
C GLU A 422 41.58 13.67 5.62
N ASN A 423 40.78 12.84 4.95
CA ASN A 423 39.65 13.26 4.13
C ASN A 423 38.36 13.53 4.94
N ILE A 424 38.36 13.30 6.26
CA ILE A 424 37.24 13.61 7.16
C ILE A 424 37.66 14.66 8.19
N GLU A 425 38.89 14.57 8.71
CA GLU A 425 39.39 15.50 9.71
C GLU A 425 39.49 16.94 9.19
N SER A 426 39.42 17.91 10.11
CA SER A 426 39.70 19.30 9.79
C SER A 426 41.17 19.51 9.42
N PHE A 427 41.50 20.65 8.81
CA PHE A 427 42.86 21.01 8.40
C PHE A 427 43.91 20.94 9.53
N PHE A 428 43.48 20.95 10.80
CA PHE A 428 44.32 20.84 11.99
C PHE A 428 44.36 19.44 12.63
N GLY A 429 43.71 18.44 12.02
CA GLY A 429 43.60 17.09 12.57
C GLY A 429 42.71 17.01 13.82
N VAL A 430 41.77 17.93 13.95
CA VAL A 430 40.74 17.88 14.99
C VAL A 430 39.61 17.00 14.51
N ARG A 431 39.15 16.10 15.40
CA ARG A 431 38.00 15.24 15.18
C ARG A 431 36.77 16.06 14.75
N VAL A 432 36.14 15.64 13.66
CA VAL A 432 34.89 16.22 13.18
C VAL A 432 33.77 15.24 13.56
N PRO A 433 32.83 15.60 14.47
CA PRO A 433 31.71 14.73 14.82
C PRO A 433 30.67 14.74 13.69
N LEU A 434 31.00 14.07 12.59
CA LEU A 434 30.32 14.23 11.31
C LEU A 434 28.85 13.80 11.37
N LEU A 435 28.57 12.67 12.01
CA LEU A 435 27.21 12.14 12.13
C LEU A 435 26.36 13.02 13.06
N GLU A 436 26.93 13.48 14.17
CA GLU A 436 26.28 14.38 15.11
C GLU A 436 25.97 15.73 14.46
N ASN A 437 26.95 16.36 13.80
CA ASN A 437 26.76 17.60 13.06
C ASN A 437 25.68 17.48 11.99
N MET A 438 25.59 16.33 11.32
CA MET A 438 24.54 16.07 10.33
C MET A 438 23.18 15.85 10.97
N CYS A 439 23.12 15.18 12.13
CA CYS A 439 21.89 15.08 12.90
C CYS A 439 21.41 16.46 13.31
N GLU A 440 22.27 17.31 13.90
CA GLU A 440 21.95 18.69 14.26
C GLU A 440 21.46 19.50 13.05
N THR A 441 22.15 19.40 11.90
CA THR A 441 21.76 20.07 10.64
C THR A 441 20.37 19.64 10.18
N VAL A 442 19.98 18.40 10.48
CA VAL A 442 18.69 17.80 10.13
C VAL A 442 17.66 17.95 11.28
N GLU A 443 18.09 18.25 12.51
CA GLU A 443 17.32 18.35 13.76
C GLU A 443 16.98 19.78 14.17
N GLY A 444 17.45 20.81 13.46
CA GLY A 444 17.21 22.23 13.73
C GLY A 444 15.76 22.72 13.84
N PHE A 445 14.76 21.84 13.92
CA PHE A 445 13.47 22.16 14.55
C PHE A 445 12.96 20.96 15.36
N GLU A 446 12.95 21.09 16.70
CA GLU A 446 12.10 20.32 17.60
C GLU A 446 10.63 20.50 17.16
N ILE A 447 9.93 19.42 16.88
CA ILE A 447 8.47 19.44 16.98
C ILE A 447 8.18 19.29 18.47
N SER A 448 8.07 20.43 19.16
CA SER A 448 7.45 20.47 20.48
C SER A 448 6.03 19.89 20.37
N TYR A 449 5.74 18.96 21.29
CA TYR A 449 4.47 18.23 21.38
C TYR A 449 3.24 19.12 21.48
#